data_AF-A0AAW5VRR4-F1
#
_entry.id   AF-A0AAW5VRR4-F1
#
_cell.length_a   1.000
_cell.length_b   1.000
_cell.length_c   1.000
_cell.angle_alpha   90.00
_cell.angle_beta   90.00
_cell.angle_gamma   90.00
#
_symmetry.space_group_name_H-M   'P 1'
#
loop_
_entity.id
_entity.type
_entity.pdbx_description
1 polymer ?
#
loop_
_entity_poly.entity_id
_entity_poly.type
_entity_poly.pdbx_seq_one_letter_code
_entity_poly.pdbx_strand_id
1 'polypeptide(L)'
;MLEFQPRERAYLESIHALSQDQDSNEVFVGLSLTESIWYANYVKQSYQGDVARGDEAEARYLSLHEQHEQARCAVLAAESLLHSFDTAAQ
;
A
#
# COMPACT_ATOMS: atom_id res chain seq x y z
N MET A 1 -13.53 -6.40 -2.84
CA MET A 1 -12.48 -6.91 -1.93
C MET A 1 -11.17 -6.88 -2.68
N LEU A 2 -10.05 -6.67 -2.00
CA LEU A 2 -8.74 -6.84 -2.63
C LEU A 2 -8.50 -8.32 -2.92
N GLU A 3 -8.12 -8.63 -4.16
CA GLU A 3 -7.83 -9.99 -4.59
C GLU A 3 -6.43 -10.03 -5.18
N PHE A 4 -5.52 -10.62 -4.42
CA PHE A 4 -4.13 -10.80 -4.80
C PHE A 4 -3.84 -12.28 -5.05
N GLN A 5 -2.99 -12.57 -6.03
CA GLN A 5 -2.41 -13.90 -6.15
C GLN A 5 -1.54 -14.20 -4.91
N PRO A 6 -1.38 -15.46 -4.46
CA PRO A 6 -0.64 -15.77 -3.24
C PRO A 6 0.77 -15.17 -3.19
N ARG A 7 1.49 -15.19 -4.33
CA ARG A 7 2.84 -14.60 -4.44
C ARG A 7 2.83 -13.07 -4.38
N GLU A 8 1.80 -12.45 -4.94
CA GLU A 8 1.62 -11.00 -4.91
C GLU A 8 1.31 -10.54 -3.49
N ARG A 9 0.38 -11.22 -2.79
CA ARG A 9 0.09 -10.96 -1.37
C ARG A 9 1.36 -11.08 -0.53
N ALA A 10 2.08 -12.19 -0.64
CA ALA A 10 3.31 -12.40 0.13
C ALA A 10 4.36 -11.30 -0.13
N TYR A 11 4.47 -10.81 -1.38
CA TYR A 11 5.34 -9.69 -1.69
C TYR A 11 4.86 -8.39 -1.02
N LEU A 12 3.58 -8.04 -1.15
CA LEU A 12 3.01 -6.83 -0.56
C LEU A 12 3.11 -6.82 0.97
N GLU A 13 2.89 -7.96 1.61
CA GLU A 13 3.12 -8.16 3.04
C GLU A 13 4.60 -7.93 3.40
N SER A 14 5.54 -8.51 2.64
CA SER A 14 6.98 -8.40 2.91
C SER A 14 7.53 -6.97 2.85
N ILE A 15 6.82 -6.06 2.16
CA ILE A 15 7.20 -4.64 2.05
C ILE A 15 6.32 -3.73 2.91
N HIS A 16 5.49 -4.30 3.79
CA HIS A 16 4.56 -3.60 4.68
C HIS A 16 3.53 -2.74 3.91
N ALA A 17 3.15 -3.15 2.69
CA ALA A 17 2.21 -2.40 1.87
C ALA A 17 0.74 -2.61 2.29
N LEU A 18 0.44 -3.66 3.06
CA LEU A 18 -0.92 -4.00 3.47
C LEU A 18 -1.14 -3.74 4.97
N SER A 19 -2.35 -3.34 5.32
CA SER A 19 -2.84 -3.25 6.70
C SER A 19 -4.30 -3.69 6.77
N GLN A 20 -4.89 -3.62 7.96
CA GLN A 20 -6.34 -3.81 8.14
C GLN A 20 -7.00 -2.51 8.60
N ASP A 21 -8.18 -2.23 8.08
CA ASP A 21 -9.04 -1.15 8.59
C ASP A 21 -9.79 -1.58 9.87
N GLN A 22 -10.60 -0.67 10.42
CA GLN A 22 -11.38 -0.92 11.64
C GLN A 22 -12.39 -2.08 11.51
N ASP A 23 -12.78 -2.44 10.29
CA ASP A 23 -13.73 -3.51 9.98
C ASP A 23 -13.01 -4.81 9.55
N SER A 24 -11.68 -4.88 9.79
CA SER A 24 -10.81 -6.00 9.42
C SER A 24 -10.69 -6.25 7.91
N ASN A 25 -10.98 -5.25 7.08
CA ASN A 25 -10.73 -5.36 5.64
C ASN A 25 -9.24 -5.16 5.36
N GLU A 26 -8.68 -5.99 4.48
CA GLU A 26 -7.35 -5.78 3.93
C GLU A 26 -7.36 -4.53 3.05
N VAL A 27 -6.45 -3.59 3.33
CA VAL A 27 -6.29 -2.30 2.64
C VAL A 27 -4.81 -2.04 2.37
N PHE A 28 -4.50 -1.19 1.39
CA PHE A 28 -3.17 -0.62 1.29
C PHE A 28 -2.95 0.33 2.48
N VAL A 29 -1.80 0.23 3.14
CA VAL A 29 -1.54 1.05 4.32
C VAL A 29 -1.70 2.54 4.01
N GLY A 30 -2.42 3.24 4.88
CA GLY A 30 -2.74 4.65 4.71
C GLY A 30 -3.94 4.96 3.82
N LEU A 31 -4.53 3.97 3.14
CA LEU A 31 -5.71 4.15 2.28
C LEU A 31 -6.97 3.56 2.92
N SER A 32 -8.14 4.11 2.57
CA SER A 32 -9.42 3.48 2.85
C SER A 32 -9.66 2.25 1.98
N LEU A 33 -10.68 1.44 2.32
CA LEU A 33 -11.08 0.29 1.50
C LEU A 33 -11.42 0.69 0.05
N THR A 34 -12.20 1.74 -0.14
CA THR A 34 -12.61 2.21 -1.48
C THR A 34 -11.42 2.68 -2.30
N GLU A 35 -10.50 3.41 -1.67
CA GLU A 35 -9.26 3.87 -2.31
C GLU A 35 -8.36 2.70 -2.66
N SER A 36 -8.22 1.73 -1.77
CA SER A 36 -7.41 0.52 -2.00
C SER A 36 -7.91 -0.28 -3.19
N ILE A 37 -9.23 -0.51 -3.27
CA ILE A 37 -9.85 -1.21 -4.40
C ILE A 37 -9.61 -0.45 -5.71
N TRP A 38 -9.81 0.87 -5.69
CA TRP A 38 -9.58 1.69 -6.87
C TRP A 38 -8.10 1.67 -7.30
N TYR A 39 -7.18 1.83 -6.35
CA TYR A 39 -5.74 1.86 -6.56
C TYR A 39 -5.23 0.54 -7.14
N ALA A 40 -5.63 -0.61 -6.57
CA ALA A 40 -5.28 -1.93 -7.08
C ALA A 40 -5.73 -2.13 -8.53
N ASN A 41 -6.96 -1.74 -8.84
CA ASN A 41 -7.51 -1.86 -10.19
C ASN A 41 -6.76 -0.96 -11.18
N TYR A 42 -6.45 0.28 -10.80
CA TYR A 42 -5.70 1.20 -11.64
C TYR A 42 -4.28 0.67 -11.91
N VAL A 43 -3.56 0.20 -10.89
CA VAL A 43 -2.21 -0.38 -11.05
C VAL A 43 -2.23 -1.56 -12.00
N LYS A 44 -3.22 -2.46 -11.85
CA LYS A 44 -3.39 -3.62 -12.73
C LYS A 44 -3.64 -3.21 -14.19
N GLN A 45 -4.56 -2.28 -14.43
CA GLN A 45 -4.85 -1.75 -15.76
C GLN A 45 -3.64 -1.02 -16.37
N SER A 46 -2.90 -0.27 -15.55
CA SER A 46 -1.67 0.43 -15.95
C SER A 46 -0.59 -0.53 -16.41
N TYR A 47 -0.40 -1.64 -15.69
CA TYR A 47 0.52 -2.69 -16.09
C TYR A 47 0.10 -3.38 -17.41
N GLN A 48 -1.20 -3.46 -17.67
CA GLN A 48 -1.77 -4.01 -18.91
C GLN A 48 -1.72 -3.03 -20.09
N GLY A 49 -1.46 -1.73 -19.83
CA GLY A 49 -1.48 -0.68 -20.84
C GLY A 49 -2.88 -0.13 -21.14
N ASP A 50 -3.86 -0.39 -20.28
CA ASP A 50 -5.28 -0.09 -20.49
C ASP A 50 -5.70 1.31 -19.97
N VAL A 51 -4.77 2.06 -19.36
CA VAL A 51 -5.02 3.43 -18.88
C VAL A 51 -4.20 4.44 -19.68
N ALA A 52 -4.86 5.54 -20.04
CA ALA A 52 -4.22 6.67 -20.68
C ALA A 52 -3.40 7.46 -19.64
N ARG A 53 -2.20 7.90 -20.02
CA ARG A 53 -1.40 8.82 -19.19
C ARG A 53 -1.86 10.26 -19.39
N GLY A 54 -1.70 11.09 -18.36
CA GLY A 54 -1.99 12.51 -18.34
C GLY A 54 -3.44 12.87 -18.01
N ASP A 55 -4.26 11.91 -17.60
CA ASP A 55 -5.66 12.12 -17.24
C ASP A 55 -5.88 12.31 -15.73
N GLU A 56 -7.13 12.60 -15.35
CA GLU A 56 -7.51 12.76 -13.95
C GLU A 56 -7.32 11.47 -13.13
N ALA A 57 -7.36 10.30 -13.78
CA ALA A 57 -7.11 9.03 -13.12
C ALA A 57 -5.63 8.87 -12.76
N GLU A 58 -4.70 9.28 -13.62
CA GLU A 58 -3.28 9.33 -13.27
C GLU A 58 -3.01 10.29 -12.10
N ALA A 59 -3.61 11.48 -12.11
CA ALA A 59 -3.47 12.42 -10.99
C ALA A 59 -3.98 11.83 -9.66
N ARG A 60 -5.13 11.14 -9.70
CA ARG A 60 -5.67 10.42 -8.53
C ARG A 60 -4.75 9.30 -8.09
N TYR A 61 -4.20 8.52 -9.02
CA TYR A 61 -3.23 7.47 -8.72
C TYR A 61 -1.99 8.02 -8.01
N LEU A 62 -1.40 9.10 -8.53
CA LEU A 62 -0.20 9.69 -7.94
C LEU A 62 -0.46 10.18 -6.51
N SER A 63 -1.62 10.82 -6.27
CA SER A 63 -2.00 11.27 -4.92
C SER A 63 -2.19 10.10 -3.94
N LEU A 64 -2.87 9.03 -4.36
CA LEU A 64 -3.04 7.84 -3.52
C LEU A 64 -1.72 7.09 -3.30
N HIS A 65 -0.86 7.04 -4.32
CA HIS A 65 0.46 6.44 -4.22
C HIS A 65 1.34 7.17 -3.21
N GLU A 66 1.36 8.50 -3.24
CA GLU A 66 2.10 9.31 -2.28
C GLU A 66 1.60 9.11 -0.85
N GLN A 67 0.28 9.14 -0.64
CA GLN A 67 -0.34 8.88 0.66
C GLN A 67 0.03 7.49 1.20
N HIS A 68 -0.05 6.47 0.34
CA HIS A 68 0.32 5.11 0.67
C HIS A 68 1.79 4.99 1.07
N GLU A 69 2.70 5.52 0.25
CA GLU A 69 4.14 5.43 0.49
C GLU A 69 4.57 6.22 1.74
N GLN A 70 3.94 7.37 2.00
CA GLN A 70 4.18 8.13 3.23
C GLN A 70 3.78 7.32 4.48
N ALA A 71 2.60 6.69 4.46
CA ALA A 71 2.14 5.84 5.57
C ALA A 71 3.05 4.61 5.75
N ARG A 72 3.45 3.97 4.64
CA ARG A 72 4.35 2.82 4.65
C ARG A 72 5.73 3.17 5.21
N CYS A 73 6.28 4.33 4.85
CA CYS A 73 7.53 4.83 5.42
C CYS A 73 7.44 5.06 6.93
N ALA A 74 6.30 5.56 7.41
CA ALA A 74 6.08 5.77 8.85
C ALA A 74 6.06 4.44 9.63
N VAL A 75 5.44 3.39 9.07
CA VAL A 75 5.46 2.02 9.64
C VAL A 75 6.89 1.51 9.76
N LEU A 76 7.65 1.55 8.66
CA LEU A 76 9.04 1.06 8.63
C LEU A 76 9.95 1.85 9.58
N ALA A 77 9.75 3.16 9.70
CA ALA A 77 10.49 4.00 10.63
C ALA A 77 10.19 3.61 12.09
N ALA A 78 8.91 3.37 12.43
CA ALA A 78 8.52 2.93 13.77
C ALA A 78 9.12 1.56 14.11
N GLU A 79 9.10 0.61 13.18
CA GLU A 79 9.72 -0.71 13.34
C GLU A 79 11.24 -0.60 13.53
N SER A 80 11.91 0.21 12.73
CA SER A 80 13.36 0.45 12.83
C SER A 80 13.74 1.02 14.20
N LEU A 81 12.96 1.97 14.73
CA LEU A 81 13.16 2.51 16.07
C LEU A 81 13.03 1.41 17.14
N LEU A 82 11.98 0.58 17.08
CA LEU A 82 11.80 -0.53 18.02
C LEU A 82 12.99 -1.50 18.03
N HIS A 83 13.47 -1.90 16.85
CA HIS A 83 14.64 -2.78 16.73
C HIS A 83 15.91 -2.14 17.29
N SER A 84 16.07 -0.82 17.13
CA SER A 84 17.22 -0.11 17.69
C SER A 84 17.21 -0.08 19.22
N PHE A 85 16.03 0.01 19.86
CA PHE A 85 15.90 -0.03 21.31
C PHE A 85 16.10 -1.43 21.88
N ASP A 86 15.60 -2.47 21.21
CA ASP A 86 15.80 -3.86 21.63
C ASP A 86 17.28 -4.27 21.58
N THR A 87 18.02 -3.77 20.57
CA THR A 87 19.46 -4.03 20.45
C THR A 87 20.29 -3.28 21.48
N ALA A 88 19.84 -2.10 21.94
CA ALA A 88 20.52 -1.30 22.95
C ALA A 88 20.26 -1.77 24.40
N ALA A 89 19.26 -2.63 24.61
CA ALA A 89 18.86 -3.16 25.91
C ALA A 89 19.44 -4.56 26.22
N GLN A 90 20.22 -5.15 25.31
CA GLN A 90 20.99 -6.40 25.50
C GLN A 90 22.46 -6.11 25.79
#